data_AF-A0A662EFE2-F1
#
_entry.id   AF-A0A662EFE2-F1
#
_cell.length_a   1.000
_cell.length_b   1.000
_cell.length_c   1.000
_cell.angle_alpha   90.00
_cell.angle_beta   90.00
_cell.angle_gamma   90.00
#
_symmetry.space_group_name_H-M   'P 1'
#
loop_
_entity.id
_entity.type
_entity.pdbx_description
1 polymer ?
#
loop_
_entity_poly.entity_id
_entity_poly.type
_entity_poly.pdbx_seq_one_letter_code
_entity_poly.pdbx_strand_id
1 'polypeptide(L)'
;GKDQKQHLEVTRDIAGAFHATYDDEVFTLPKPMILEKVAVVPGIDGRKMSKSYGNTIDIFGPEKPIRKTIMSITTDSTPVEEPKPTEDSTLYQLAKVFAPKGEEAWVETAFREGGTGYGTIKKQVFEWFIETFGPARERFDQLKADPGAVEEVLVDGAERAREAIAPLMDDVRRAVGIR
;
A
#
# COMPACT_ATOMS: atom_id res chain seq x y z
N GLY A 1 0.99 10.73 5.05
CA GLY A 1 -0.41 10.78 5.52
C GLY A 1 -0.62 12.01 6.37
N LYS A 2 -1.83 12.21 6.92
CA LYS A 2 -2.13 13.32 7.85
C LYS A 2 -1.17 13.34 9.05
N ASP A 3 -0.79 12.16 9.50
CA ASP A 3 0.19 11.86 10.55
C ASP A 3 1.62 12.34 10.25
N GLN A 4 1.99 12.50 8.97
CA GLN A 4 3.32 12.92 8.55
C GLN A 4 3.44 14.43 8.30
N LYS A 5 2.34 15.18 8.44
CA LYS A 5 2.31 16.62 8.16
C LYS A 5 3.31 17.38 9.04
N GLN A 6 3.41 17.00 10.32
CA GLN A 6 4.30 17.67 11.27
C GLN A 6 5.78 17.49 10.94
N HIS A 7 6.18 16.33 10.38
CA HIS A 7 7.56 16.15 9.89
C HIS A 7 7.90 17.09 8.73
N LEU A 8 6.94 17.36 7.83
CA LEU A 8 7.13 18.33 6.76
C LEU A 8 7.17 19.77 7.28
N GLU A 9 6.38 20.10 8.30
CA GLU A 9 6.45 21.41 8.97
C GLU A 9 7.83 21.62 9.60
N VAL A 10 8.35 20.64 10.35
CA VAL A 10 9.72 20.68 10.91
C VAL A 10 10.77 20.85 9.80
N THR A 11 10.61 20.16 8.67
CA THR A 11 11.53 20.30 7.53
C THR A 11 11.52 21.72 6.94
N ARG A 12 10.34 22.35 6.85
CA ARG A 12 10.20 23.74 6.39
C ARG A 12 10.86 24.71 7.36
N ASP A 13 10.67 24.50 8.66
CA ASP A 13 11.24 25.38 9.69
C ASP A 13 12.78 25.30 9.68
N ILE A 14 13.35 24.11 9.54
CA ILE A 14 14.80 23.93 9.40
C ILE A 14 15.32 24.63 8.14
N ALA A 15 14.64 24.46 7.00
CA ALA A 15 15.02 25.11 5.75
C ALA A 15 14.95 26.66 5.86
N GLY A 16 13.90 27.21 6.46
CA GLY A 16 13.77 28.65 6.68
C GLY A 16 14.80 29.20 7.67
N ALA A 17 15.11 28.45 8.73
CA ALA A 17 16.18 28.81 9.66
C ALA A 17 17.56 28.84 8.98
N PHE A 18 17.83 27.90 8.07
CA PHE A 18 19.05 27.93 7.25
C PHE A 18 19.09 29.19 6.39
N HIS A 19 18.02 29.49 5.65
CA HIS A 19 17.94 30.68 4.81
C HIS A 19 18.19 31.97 5.60
N ALA A 20 17.58 32.10 6.79
CA ALA A 20 17.76 33.27 7.64
C ALA A 20 19.18 33.38 8.25
N THR A 21 19.83 32.24 8.52
CA THR A 21 21.18 32.22 9.13
C THR A 21 22.26 32.58 8.12
N TYR A 22 22.14 32.10 6.89
CA TYR A 22 23.16 32.26 5.85
C TYR A 22 22.80 33.30 4.78
N ASP A 23 21.61 33.91 4.86
CA ASP A 23 21.09 34.91 3.94
C ASP A 23 21.08 34.44 2.48
N ASP A 24 20.70 33.17 2.26
CA ASP A 24 20.66 32.53 0.94
C ASP A 24 19.51 31.51 0.84
N GLU A 25 18.71 31.57 -0.23
CA GLU A 25 17.53 30.73 -0.45
C GLU A 25 17.87 29.37 -1.11
N VAL A 26 18.74 28.60 -0.47
CA VAL A 26 19.28 27.35 -1.05
C VAL A 26 18.23 26.23 -1.21
N PHE A 27 17.39 26.01 -0.19
CA PHE A 27 16.39 24.94 -0.20
C PHE A 27 15.01 25.35 -0.74
N THR A 28 14.39 24.48 -1.53
CA THR A 28 12.95 24.59 -1.84
C THR A 28 12.11 24.15 -0.65
N LEU A 29 11.19 24.99 -0.18
CA LEU A 29 10.33 24.65 0.97
C LEU A 29 9.28 23.60 0.59
N PRO A 30 9.27 22.42 1.24
CA PRO A 30 8.36 21.35 0.87
C PRO A 30 6.91 21.70 1.19
N LYS A 31 5.97 21.14 0.42
CA LYS A 31 4.52 21.27 0.64
C LYS A 31 3.92 19.89 0.93
N PRO A 32 3.00 19.77 1.90
CA PRO A 32 2.35 18.50 2.16
C PRO A 32 1.43 18.11 1.00
N MET A 33 1.57 16.88 0.52
CA MET A 33 0.60 16.23 -0.35
C MET A 33 -0.18 15.21 0.47
N ILE A 34 -1.42 15.55 0.82
CA ILE A 34 -2.31 14.69 1.63
C ILE A 34 -3.47 14.27 0.74
N LEU A 35 -3.58 12.98 0.47
CA LEU A 35 -4.75 12.42 -0.20
C LEU A 35 -5.98 12.58 0.70
N GLU A 36 -7.06 13.15 0.17
CA GLU A 36 -8.29 13.45 0.93
C GLU A 36 -8.96 12.19 1.46
N LYS A 37 -8.86 11.08 0.72
CA LYS A 37 -9.39 9.77 1.08
C LYS A 37 -8.29 8.72 0.94
N VAL A 38 -7.86 8.17 2.07
CA VAL A 38 -7.14 6.89 2.09
C VAL A 38 -8.17 5.85 2.50
N ALA A 39 -8.53 4.95 1.59
CA ALA A 39 -9.42 3.85 1.93
C ALA A 39 -8.73 2.99 3.00
N VAL A 40 -9.37 2.87 4.17
CA VAL A 40 -8.91 1.92 5.19
C VAL A 40 -9.27 0.54 4.71
N VAL A 41 -8.28 -0.27 4.36
CA VAL A 41 -8.49 -1.67 4.00
C VAL A 41 -8.71 -2.46 5.30
N PRO A 42 -9.82 -3.20 5.44
CA PRO A 42 -10.03 -4.07 6.60
C PRO A 42 -9.08 -5.26 6.54
N GLY A 43 -8.62 -5.72 7.70
CA GLY A 43 -7.95 -7.01 7.84
C GLY A 43 -8.96 -8.15 7.79
N ILE A 44 -8.47 -9.40 7.90
CA ILE A 44 -9.32 -10.60 7.88
C ILE A 44 -10.30 -10.72 9.06
N ASP A 45 -10.18 -9.82 10.04
CA ASP A 45 -10.99 -9.73 11.26
C ASP A 45 -11.87 -8.47 11.31
N GLY A 46 -11.95 -7.70 10.22
CA GLY A 46 -12.77 -6.50 10.09
C GLY A 46 -12.16 -5.23 10.69
N ARG A 47 -11.12 -5.34 11.52
CA ARG A 47 -10.37 -4.17 12.01
C ARG A 47 -9.51 -3.60 10.89
N LYS A 48 -8.97 -2.40 11.04
CA LYS A 48 -7.95 -1.87 10.11
C LYS A 48 -6.84 -2.91 9.91
N MET A 49 -6.49 -3.20 8.65
CA MET A 49 -5.42 -4.13 8.34
C MET A 49 -4.09 -3.59 8.90
N SER A 50 -3.39 -4.41 9.69
CA SER A 50 -2.11 -4.07 10.30
C SER A 50 -1.30 -5.32 10.61
N LYS A 51 0.00 -5.29 10.29
CA LYS A 51 0.94 -6.37 10.65
C LYS A 51 0.94 -6.63 12.17
N SER A 52 0.84 -5.58 12.99
CA SER A 52 0.81 -5.70 14.45
C SER A 52 -0.42 -6.40 15.00
N TYR A 53 -1.52 -6.43 14.25
CA TYR A 53 -2.75 -7.15 14.64
C TYR A 53 -2.76 -8.59 14.14
N GLY A 54 -1.80 -8.99 13.30
CA GLY A 54 -1.78 -10.32 12.69
C GLY A 54 -2.96 -10.59 11.75
N ASN A 55 -3.61 -9.53 11.24
CA ASN A 55 -4.83 -9.64 10.43
C ASN A 55 -4.61 -9.35 8.94
N THR A 56 -3.38 -9.48 8.45
CA THR A 56 -2.97 -9.11 7.09
C THR A 56 -3.10 -10.25 6.08
N ILE A 57 -3.28 -9.90 4.82
CA ILE A 57 -3.02 -10.79 3.67
C ILE A 57 -1.68 -10.37 3.06
N ASP A 58 -0.68 -11.25 3.08
CA ASP A 58 0.66 -10.93 2.59
C ASP A 58 0.71 -11.00 1.05
N ILE A 59 1.03 -9.87 0.39
CA ILE A 59 1.06 -9.76 -1.06
C ILE A 59 2.15 -10.63 -1.68
N PHE A 60 3.31 -10.78 -1.02
CA PHE A 60 4.47 -11.50 -1.55
C PHE A 60 4.78 -12.78 -0.76
N GLY A 61 3.87 -13.19 0.12
CA GLY A 61 3.97 -14.45 0.86
C GLY A 61 3.70 -15.68 -0.02
N PRO A 62 3.94 -16.90 0.47
CA PRO A 62 3.64 -18.11 -0.30
C PRO A 62 2.14 -18.25 -0.56
N GLU A 63 1.76 -18.75 -1.74
CA GLU A 63 0.37 -18.79 -2.20
C GLU A 63 -0.54 -19.62 -1.28
N LYS A 64 -0.08 -20.80 -0.84
CA LYS A 64 -0.84 -21.70 0.04
C LYS A 64 -1.26 -21.01 1.36
N PRO A 65 -0.35 -20.37 2.12
CA PRO A 65 -0.70 -19.50 3.25
C PRO A 65 -1.72 -18.41 2.91
N ILE A 66 -1.55 -17.69 1.80
CA ILE A 66 -2.48 -16.61 1.41
C ILE A 66 -3.88 -17.16 1.18
N ARG A 67 -3.99 -18.25 0.42
CA ARG A 67 -5.27 -18.93 0.18
C ARG A 67 -5.89 -19.34 1.50
N LYS A 68 -5.12 -19.93 2.41
CA LYS A 68 -5.61 -20.31 3.75
C LYS A 68 -6.13 -19.09 4.51
N THR A 69 -5.40 -17.97 4.50
CA THR A 69 -5.78 -16.72 5.14
C THR A 69 -7.11 -16.18 4.61
N ILE A 70 -7.27 -16.08 3.28
CA ILE A 70 -8.53 -15.61 2.67
C ILE A 70 -9.69 -16.58 2.99
N MET A 71 -9.45 -17.89 2.93
CA MET A 71 -10.46 -18.88 3.27
C MET A 71 -10.90 -18.82 4.75
N SER A 72 -10.01 -18.36 5.63
CA SER A 72 -10.25 -18.24 7.08
C SER A 72 -11.03 -17.00 7.50
N ILE A 73 -11.31 -16.05 6.58
CA ILE A 73 -12.09 -14.84 6.90
C ILE A 73 -13.41 -15.24 7.57
N THR A 74 -13.68 -14.71 8.75
CA THR A 74 -14.89 -15.07 9.52
C THR A 74 -16.14 -14.59 8.80
N THR A 75 -17.16 -15.45 8.76
CA THR A 75 -18.51 -15.18 8.23
C THR A 75 -19.53 -15.70 9.24
N ASP A 76 -20.81 -15.36 9.04
CA ASP A 76 -21.90 -15.95 9.83
C ASP A 76 -22.34 -17.32 9.28
N SER A 77 -23.47 -17.82 9.79
CA SER A 77 -24.10 -19.09 9.39
C SER A 77 -25.24 -18.93 8.38
N THR A 78 -25.30 -17.81 7.65
CA THR A 78 -26.35 -17.56 6.65
C THR A 78 -26.32 -18.66 5.56
N PRO A 79 -27.46 -19.31 5.25
CA PRO A 79 -27.57 -20.33 4.21
C PRO A 79 -27.11 -19.85 2.82
N VAL A 80 -26.97 -20.79 1.87
CA VAL A 80 -26.53 -20.44 0.50
C VAL A 80 -27.64 -19.70 -0.23
N GLU A 81 -28.88 -20.14 -0.03
CA GLU A 81 -30.10 -19.68 -0.67
C GLU A 81 -30.51 -18.27 -0.23
N GLU A 82 -30.03 -17.84 0.94
CA GLU A 82 -30.38 -16.55 1.54
C GLU A 82 -29.36 -15.44 1.19
N PRO A 83 -29.82 -14.18 1.07
CA PRO A 83 -28.95 -13.01 1.00
C PRO A 83 -28.02 -12.92 2.20
N LYS A 84 -26.77 -12.54 1.96
CA LYS A 84 -25.69 -12.41 2.94
C LYS A 84 -25.59 -10.99 3.48
N PRO A 85 -25.22 -10.79 4.76
CA PRO A 85 -25.04 -9.46 5.30
C PRO A 85 -23.93 -8.70 4.57
N THR A 86 -24.21 -7.44 4.26
CA THR A 86 -23.24 -6.49 3.71
C THR A 86 -22.73 -5.50 4.76
N GLU A 87 -23.55 -5.21 5.77
CA GLU A 87 -23.16 -4.38 6.92
C GLU A 87 -22.21 -5.17 7.83
N ASP A 88 -21.11 -4.53 8.25
CA ASP A 88 -20.03 -5.12 9.07
C ASP A 88 -19.40 -6.43 8.54
N SER A 89 -19.72 -6.80 7.30
CA SER A 89 -19.20 -8.01 6.67
C SER A 89 -17.78 -7.77 6.13
N THR A 90 -16.81 -8.34 6.84
CA THR A 90 -15.39 -8.25 6.44
C THR A 90 -15.17 -8.83 5.04
N LEU A 91 -15.81 -9.95 4.72
CA LEU A 91 -15.69 -10.59 3.41
C LEU A 91 -16.28 -9.71 2.31
N TYR A 92 -17.42 -9.04 2.55
CA TYR A 92 -18.00 -8.10 1.59
C TYR A 92 -17.07 -6.91 1.33
N GLN A 93 -16.54 -6.29 2.40
CA GLN A 93 -15.63 -5.16 2.27
C GLN A 93 -14.35 -5.56 1.52
N LEU A 94 -13.75 -6.71 1.84
CA LEU A 94 -12.57 -7.22 1.13
C LEU A 94 -12.89 -7.59 -0.33
N ALA A 95 -14.05 -8.18 -0.61
CA ALA A 95 -14.46 -8.47 -1.97
C ALA A 95 -14.53 -7.21 -2.82
N LYS A 96 -15.06 -6.10 -2.28
CA LYS A 96 -15.08 -4.81 -2.99
C LYS A 96 -13.68 -4.20 -3.19
N VAL A 97 -12.75 -4.46 -2.28
CA VAL A 97 -11.36 -3.99 -2.40
C VAL A 97 -10.60 -4.75 -3.48
N PHE A 98 -10.80 -6.06 -3.59
CA PHE A 98 -10.10 -6.90 -4.56
C PHE A 98 -10.81 -7.02 -5.91
N ALA A 99 -12.10 -6.70 -6.00
CA ALA A 99 -12.82 -6.73 -7.25
C ALA A 99 -12.15 -5.82 -8.29
N PRO A 100 -11.75 -6.35 -9.46
CA PRO A 100 -11.27 -5.50 -10.54
C PRO A 100 -12.42 -4.65 -11.08
N LYS A 101 -12.07 -3.60 -11.81
CA LYS A 101 -13.05 -2.69 -12.41
C LYS A 101 -14.02 -3.47 -13.31
N GLY A 102 -15.31 -3.38 -13.02
CA GLY A 102 -16.37 -4.09 -13.74
C GLY A 102 -16.97 -5.28 -12.98
N GLU A 103 -16.29 -5.78 -11.95
CA GLU A 103 -16.77 -6.91 -11.12
C GLU A 103 -17.57 -6.46 -9.89
N GLU A 104 -17.79 -5.16 -9.70
CA GLU A 104 -18.55 -4.65 -8.56
C GLU A 104 -19.98 -5.20 -8.54
N ALA A 105 -20.59 -5.37 -9.72
CA ALA A 105 -21.92 -5.94 -9.85
C ALA A 105 -21.96 -7.41 -9.39
N TRP A 106 -20.92 -8.19 -9.68
CA TRP A 106 -20.83 -9.57 -9.22
C TRP A 106 -20.81 -9.62 -7.69
N VAL A 107 -20.07 -8.73 -7.03
CA VAL A 107 -20.04 -8.66 -5.56
C VAL A 107 -21.42 -8.34 -4.99
N GLU A 108 -22.13 -7.36 -5.58
CA GLU A 108 -23.47 -7.01 -5.11
C GLU A 108 -24.46 -8.18 -5.30
N THR A 109 -24.46 -8.84 -6.46
CA THR A 109 -25.32 -10.02 -6.71
C THR A 109 -24.99 -11.17 -5.77
N ALA A 110 -23.70 -11.51 -5.60
CA ALA A 110 -23.26 -12.61 -4.75
C ALA A 110 -23.66 -12.46 -3.27
N PHE A 111 -23.83 -11.22 -2.80
CA PHE A 111 -24.29 -10.95 -1.44
C PHE A 111 -25.80 -10.71 -1.35
N ARG A 112 -26.45 -10.07 -2.33
CA ARG A 112 -27.83 -9.60 -2.17
C ARG A 112 -28.91 -10.54 -2.70
N GLU A 113 -28.60 -11.41 -3.65
CA GLU A 113 -29.61 -12.23 -4.33
C GLU A 113 -29.78 -13.63 -3.72
N GLY A 114 -28.84 -14.05 -2.86
CA GLY A 114 -28.73 -15.45 -2.44
C GLY A 114 -28.16 -16.34 -3.55
N GLY A 115 -28.12 -17.65 -3.32
CA GLY A 115 -27.60 -18.65 -4.27
C GLY A 115 -26.06 -18.78 -4.34
N THR A 116 -25.31 -17.83 -3.76
CA THR A 116 -23.84 -17.88 -3.71
C THR A 116 -23.36 -18.16 -2.28
N GLY A 117 -22.62 -19.24 -2.07
CA GLY A 117 -22.05 -19.59 -0.77
C GLY A 117 -20.78 -18.80 -0.42
N TYR A 118 -20.50 -18.60 0.87
CA TYR A 118 -19.29 -17.91 1.34
C TYR A 118 -17.99 -18.51 0.81
N GLY A 119 -17.94 -19.83 0.66
CA GLY A 119 -16.78 -20.52 0.10
C GLY A 119 -16.51 -20.12 -1.35
N THR A 120 -17.55 -19.87 -2.15
CA THR A 120 -17.42 -19.38 -3.53
C THR A 120 -16.91 -17.94 -3.55
N ILE A 121 -17.47 -17.08 -2.69
CA ILE A 121 -17.03 -15.68 -2.57
C ILE A 121 -15.56 -15.59 -2.18
N LYS A 122 -15.13 -16.36 -1.17
CA LYS A 122 -13.72 -16.43 -0.75
C LYS A 122 -12.79 -16.93 -1.85
N LYS A 123 -13.24 -17.86 -2.70
CA LYS A 123 -12.47 -18.32 -3.87
C LYS A 123 -12.32 -17.21 -4.90
N GLN A 124 -13.40 -16.50 -5.23
CA GLN A 124 -13.34 -15.39 -6.16
C GLN A 124 -12.39 -14.28 -5.69
N VAL A 125 -12.44 -13.93 -4.39
CA VAL A 125 -11.51 -12.96 -3.79
C VAL A 125 -10.05 -13.42 -3.93
N PHE A 126 -9.78 -14.70 -3.71
CA PHE A 126 -8.44 -15.25 -3.92
C PHE A 126 -8.03 -15.22 -5.40
N GLU A 127 -8.94 -15.50 -6.32
CA GLU A 127 -8.68 -15.43 -7.77
C GLU A 127 -8.32 -14.01 -8.20
N TRP A 128 -9.10 -13.01 -7.81
CA TRP A 128 -8.78 -11.61 -8.10
C TRP A 128 -7.48 -11.14 -7.46
N PHE A 129 -7.17 -11.62 -6.25
CA PHE A 129 -5.88 -11.36 -5.62
C PHE A 129 -4.72 -11.89 -6.47
N ILE A 130 -4.82 -13.13 -6.97
CA ILE A 130 -3.77 -13.74 -7.82
C ILE A 130 -3.71 -13.07 -9.18
N GLU A 131 -4.83 -12.72 -9.79
CA GLU A 131 -4.86 -11.98 -11.05
C GLU A 131 -4.17 -10.61 -10.92
N THR A 132 -4.49 -9.88 -9.86
CA THR A 132 -3.95 -8.53 -9.61
C THR A 132 -2.45 -8.57 -9.29
N PHE A 133 -2.02 -9.47 -8.39
CA PHE A 133 -0.67 -9.46 -7.86
C PHE A 133 0.25 -10.53 -8.47
N GLY A 134 -0.28 -11.50 -9.22
CA GLY A 134 0.48 -12.60 -9.82
C GLY A 134 1.72 -12.15 -10.59
N PRO A 135 1.61 -11.20 -11.53
CA PRO A 135 2.77 -10.68 -12.26
C PRO A 135 3.82 -10.04 -11.33
N ALA A 136 3.36 -9.28 -10.33
CA ALA A 136 4.26 -8.64 -9.36
C ALA A 136 4.93 -9.67 -8.42
N ARG A 137 4.22 -10.74 -8.06
CA ARG A 137 4.73 -11.85 -7.24
C ARG A 137 5.80 -12.64 -7.99
N GLU A 138 5.57 -12.94 -9.26
CA GLU A 138 6.58 -13.59 -10.11
C GLU A 138 7.83 -12.71 -10.23
N ARG A 139 7.66 -11.41 -10.49
CA ARG A 139 8.78 -10.47 -10.55
C ARG A 139 9.53 -10.37 -9.23
N PHE A 140 8.82 -10.38 -8.10
CA PHE A 140 9.41 -10.38 -6.78
C PHE A 140 10.28 -11.63 -6.55
N ASP A 141 9.78 -12.81 -6.92
CA ASP A 141 10.54 -14.06 -6.76
C ASP A 141 11.79 -14.09 -7.66
N GLN A 142 11.70 -13.58 -8.89
CA GLN A 142 12.86 -13.41 -9.78
C GLN A 142 13.93 -12.50 -9.16
N LEU A 143 13.53 -11.32 -8.65
CA LEU A 143 14.45 -10.38 -8.01
C LEU A 143 15.03 -10.91 -6.71
N LYS A 144 14.26 -11.70 -5.96
CA LYS A 144 14.73 -12.35 -4.74
C LYS A 144 15.79 -13.42 -5.03
N ALA A 145 15.66 -14.12 -6.17
CA ALA A 145 16.64 -15.10 -6.64
C ALA A 145 17.90 -14.45 -7.24
N ASP A 146 17.83 -13.18 -7.62
CA ASP A 146 18.94 -12.40 -8.15
C ASP A 146 19.17 -11.09 -7.36
N PRO A 147 19.84 -11.18 -6.19
CA PRO A 147 20.18 -9.99 -5.40
C PRO A 147 21.11 -9.01 -6.15
N GLY A 148 21.87 -9.50 -7.14
CA GLY A 148 22.77 -8.67 -7.95
C GLY A 148 21.97 -7.66 -8.79
N ALA A 149 20.92 -8.13 -9.47
CA ALA A 149 20.01 -7.25 -10.20
C ALA A 149 19.33 -6.19 -9.32
N VAL A 150 19.04 -6.52 -8.05
CA VAL A 150 18.49 -5.54 -7.09
C VAL A 150 19.54 -4.49 -6.74
N GLU A 151 20.77 -4.91 -6.46
CA GLU A 151 21.87 -4.00 -6.13
C GLU A 151 22.19 -3.07 -7.30
N GLU A 152 22.23 -3.57 -8.54
CA GLU A 152 22.46 -2.75 -9.73
C GLU A 152 21.43 -1.62 -9.85
N VAL A 153 20.14 -1.91 -9.62
CA VAL A 153 19.07 -0.90 -9.62
C VAL A 153 19.25 0.11 -8.50
N LEU A 154 19.67 -0.33 -7.31
CA LEU A 154 19.93 0.56 -6.17
C LEU A 154 21.14 1.47 -6.41
N VAL A 155 22.20 0.95 -7.02
CA VAL A 155 23.41 1.69 -7.38
C VAL A 155 23.10 2.74 -8.45
N ASP A 156 22.42 2.37 -9.55
CA ASP A 156 21.99 3.31 -10.60
C ASP A 156 21.12 4.43 -10.00
N GLY A 157 20.14 4.07 -9.17
CA GLY A 157 19.28 5.03 -8.49
C GLY A 157 20.06 5.98 -7.58
N ALA A 158 21.05 5.47 -6.85
CA ALA A 158 21.90 6.28 -5.98
C ALA A 158 22.82 7.21 -6.77
N GLU A 159 23.38 6.77 -7.90
CA GLU A 159 24.21 7.60 -8.78
C GLU A 159 23.42 8.75 -9.36
N ARG A 160 22.25 8.47 -9.95
CA ARG A 160 21.34 9.51 -10.46
C ARG A 160 20.89 10.50 -9.39
N ALA A 161 20.60 10.01 -8.18
CA ALA A 161 20.24 10.87 -7.07
C ALA A 161 21.41 11.76 -6.63
N ARG A 162 22.65 11.23 -6.56
CA ARG A 162 23.85 12.01 -6.25
C ARG A 162 24.09 13.09 -7.29
N GLU A 163 24.00 12.76 -8.58
CA GLU A 163 24.17 13.73 -9.66
C GLU A 163 23.14 14.86 -9.57
N ALA A 164 21.87 14.53 -9.31
CA ALA A 164 20.81 15.52 -9.16
C ALA A 164 20.99 16.43 -7.93
N ILE A 165 21.56 15.91 -6.84
CA ILE A 165 21.71 16.62 -5.56
C ILE A 165 23.07 17.34 -5.45
N ALA A 166 24.07 16.95 -6.23
CA ALA A 166 25.42 17.52 -6.16
C ALA A 166 25.43 19.06 -6.28
N PRO A 167 24.73 19.70 -7.25
CA PRO A 167 24.67 21.16 -7.34
C PRO A 167 24.08 21.80 -6.07
N LEU A 168 22.99 21.23 -5.53
CA LEU A 168 22.38 21.72 -4.29
C LEU A 168 23.36 21.63 -3.12
N MET A 169 24.14 20.55 -3.02
CA MET A 169 25.13 20.42 -1.94
C MET A 169 26.30 21.41 -2.10
N ASP A 170 26.66 21.76 -3.33
CA ASP A 170 27.65 22.80 -3.57
C ASP A 170 27.12 24.18 -3.17
N ASP A 171 25.84 24.47 -3.44
CA ASP A 171 25.17 25.68 -2.98
C ASP A 171 25.17 25.75 -1.44
N VAL A 172 24.82 24.65 -0.77
CA VAL A 172 24.89 24.54 0.70
C VAL A 172 26.29 24.80 1.22
N ARG A 173 27.32 24.16 0.65
CA ARG A 173 28.73 24.34 1.08
C ARG A 173 29.18 25.78 0.93
N ARG A 174 28.86 26.42 -0.20
CA ARG A 174 29.18 27.84 -0.42
C ARG A 174 28.49 28.75 0.60
N ALA A 175 27.21 28.54 0.88
CA ALA A 175 26.46 29.33 1.85
C ALA A 175 27.08 29.25 3.26
N VAL A 176 27.56 28.07 3.66
CA VAL A 176 28.19 27.87 4.98
C VAL A 176 29.71 28.13 5.00
N GLY A 177 30.28 28.60 3.89
CA GLY A 177 31.70 28.98 3.80
C GLY A 177 32.70 27.83 3.65
N ILE A 178 32.24 26.62 3.33
CA ILE A 178 33.11 25.47 3.02
C ILE A 178 33.45 25.48 1.53
N ARG A 179 34.74 25.39 1.21
CA ARG A 179 35.27 25.25 -0.16
C ARG A 179 36.03 23.95 -0.28
#